data_AF-A0A3D5UXM5-F1
#
_entry.id   AF-A0A3D5UXM5-F1
#
_cell.length_a   1.000
_cell.length_b   1.000
_cell.length_c   1.000
_cell.angle_alpha   90.00
_cell.angle_beta   90.00
_cell.angle_gamma   90.00
#
_symmetry.space_group_name_H-M   'P 1'
#
loop_
_entity.id
_entity.type
_entity.pdbx_description
1 polymer ?
#
loop_
_entity_poly.entity_id
_entity_poly.type
_entity_poly.pdbx_seq_one_letter_code
_entity_poly.pdbx_strand_id
1 'polypeptide(L)'
;GMVRQWQQLLHEGRYSHSYSDSLPDFVKLAEAYGATGIRAEKPSELDAAIKTMIETPGPVIFDCRVDQFENCYPMIPSGAAHNEMILGDDPEGASVSEEGKMLV
;
A
#
# COMPACT_ATOMS: atom_id res chain seq x y z
N GLY A 1 4.29 -1.51 3.13
CA GLY A 1 3.23 -2.08 2.29
C GLY A 1 3.46 -3.56 2.07
N MET A 2 4.04 -3.96 0.94
CA MET A 2 4.20 -5.38 0.57
C MET A 2 4.89 -6.24 1.65
N VAL A 3 6.10 -5.87 2.08
CA VAL A 3 6.84 -6.61 3.13
C VAL A 3 6.06 -6.66 4.45
N ARG A 4 5.28 -5.61 4.77
CA ARG A 4 4.43 -5.56 5.97
C ARG A 4 3.30 -6.59 5.88
N GLN A 5 2.64 -6.75 4.72
CA GLN A 5 1.63 -7.79 4.49
C GLN A 5 2.25 -9.19 4.66
N TRP A 6 3.44 -9.44 4.08
CA TRP A 6 4.15 -10.72 4.27
C TRP A 6 4.49 -10.99 5.75
N GLN A 7 5.00 -9.99 6.46
CA GLN A 7 5.29 -10.11 7.90
C GLN A 7 4.03 -10.36 8.73
N GLN A 8 2.90 -9.78 8.34
CA GLN A 8 1.60 -10.04 8.97
C GLN A 8 1.16 -11.50 8.77
N LEU A 9 1.28 -12.04 7.55
CA LEU A 9 0.80 -13.38 7.21
C LEU A 9 1.76 -14.51 7.64
N LEU A 10 3.08 -14.30 7.55
CA LEU A 10 4.07 -15.37 7.78
C LEU A 10 4.71 -15.33 9.16
N HIS A 11 4.74 -14.15 9.80
CA HIS A 11 5.53 -13.90 11.00
C HIS A 11 4.69 -13.33 12.15
N GLU A 12 3.39 -13.66 12.19
CA GLU A 12 2.50 -13.31 13.30
C GLU A 12 2.46 -11.79 13.58
N GLY A 13 2.60 -10.96 12.54
CA GLY A 13 2.63 -9.50 12.70
C GLY A 13 3.94 -8.94 13.26
N ARG A 14 5.03 -9.71 13.27
CA ARG A 14 6.35 -9.21 13.65
C ARG A 14 6.93 -8.31 12.57
N TYR A 15 6.64 -7.01 12.68
CA TYR A 15 7.13 -6.02 11.74
C TYR A 15 8.60 -5.65 12.01
N SER A 16 9.49 -6.00 11.08
CA SER A 16 10.91 -5.67 11.16
C SER A 16 11.27 -4.70 10.03
N HIS A 17 11.47 -3.43 10.38
CA HIS A 17 11.91 -2.36 9.48
C HIS A 17 11.15 -2.26 8.15
N SER A 18 9.84 -2.60 8.16
CA SER A 18 8.97 -2.58 6.99
C SER A 18 8.18 -1.27 6.82
N TYR A 19 8.40 -0.32 7.73
CA TYR A 19 7.93 1.06 7.68
C TYR A 19 9.10 2.01 7.90
N SER A 20 8.99 3.22 7.32
CA SER A 20 9.95 4.30 7.49
C SER A 20 9.23 5.51 8.09
N ASP A 21 9.56 5.88 9.33
CA ASP A 21 8.99 7.05 10.01
C ASP A 21 9.42 8.38 9.35
N SER A 22 10.53 8.37 8.61
CA SER A 22 11.17 9.55 8.02
C SER A 22 10.70 9.87 6.60
N LEU A 23 9.39 9.96 6.37
CA LEU A 23 8.88 10.43 5.08
C LEU A 23 8.97 11.96 4.96
N PRO A 24 9.40 12.50 3.81
CA PRO A 24 9.40 13.94 3.56
C PRO A 24 7.96 14.45 3.35
N ASP A 25 7.80 15.77 3.42
CA ASP A 25 6.59 16.41 2.94
C ASP A 25 6.61 16.44 1.40
N PHE A 26 5.90 15.49 0.77
CA PHE A 26 5.90 15.33 -0.68
C PHE A 26 5.37 16.55 -1.44
N VAL A 27 4.48 17.34 -0.83
CA VAL A 27 3.96 18.59 -1.43
C VAL A 27 5.10 19.60 -1.54
N LYS A 28 5.82 19.86 -0.44
CA LYS A 28 6.97 20.76 -0.43
C LYS A 28 8.12 20.26 -1.30
N LEU A 29 8.29 18.94 -1.37
CA LEU A 29 9.27 18.33 -2.26
C LEU A 29 8.95 18.64 -3.72
N ALA A 30 7.68 18.52 -4.14
CA ALA A 30 7.26 18.87 -5.50
C ALA A 30 7.57 20.34 -5.82
N GLU A 31 7.18 21.24 -4.92
CA GLU A 31 7.39 22.69 -5.07
C GLU A 31 8.89 23.03 -5.20
N ALA A 32 9.76 22.38 -4.42
CA ALA A 32 11.21 22.59 -4.49
C ALA A 32 11.82 22.23 -5.85
N TYR A 33 11.19 21.33 -6.60
CA TYR A 33 11.60 20.93 -7.96
C TYR A 33 10.82 21.66 -9.06
N GLY A 34 10.01 22.67 -8.71
CA GLY A 34 9.19 23.43 -9.67
C GLY A 34 7.97 22.66 -10.20
N ALA A 35 7.57 21.59 -9.51
CA ALA A 35 6.35 20.84 -9.78
C ALA A 35 5.20 21.28 -8.85
N THR A 36 3.98 20.92 -9.20
CA THR A 36 2.82 21.16 -8.31
C THR A 36 2.68 19.99 -7.33
N GLY A 37 2.55 20.29 -6.04
CA GLY A 37 2.21 19.30 -5.01
C GLY A 37 0.73 19.36 -4.65
N ILE A 38 0.06 18.20 -4.61
CA ILE A 38 -1.34 18.07 -4.19
C ILE A 38 -1.42 16.97 -3.14
N ARG A 39 -2.20 17.18 -2.07
CA ARG A 39 -2.48 16.16 -1.05
C ARG A 39 -3.98 15.92 -0.92
N ALA A 40 -4.37 14.65 -0.83
CA ALA A 40 -5.70 14.22 -0.42
C ALA A 40 -5.59 13.42 0.89
N GLU A 41 -6.28 13.84 1.94
CA GLU A 41 -6.23 13.19 3.25
C GLU A 41 -7.49 12.36 3.55
N LYS A 42 -8.60 12.71 2.89
CA LYS A 42 -9.90 12.06 3.12
C LYS A 42 -10.50 11.56 1.81
N PRO A 43 -11.28 10.45 1.84
CA PRO A 43 -11.98 9.96 0.66
C PRO A 43 -12.87 11.00 -0.01
N SER A 44 -13.51 11.89 0.76
CA SER A 44 -14.37 12.95 0.24
C SER A 44 -13.65 14.01 -0.60
N GLU A 45 -12.33 14.11 -0.48
CA GLU A 45 -11.49 15.07 -1.20
C GLU A 45 -10.94 14.48 -2.51
N LEU A 46 -10.97 13.15 -2.64
CA LEU A 46 -10.21 12.40 -3.64
C LEU A 46 -10.61 12.77 -5.07
N ASP A 47 -11.90 12.77 -5.38
CA ASP A 47 -12.40 13.06 -6.73
C ASP A 47 -12.03 14.49 -7.18
N ALA A 48 -12.19 15.46 -6.28
CA ALA A 48 -11.86 16.85 -6.55
C ALA A 48 -10.34 17.03 -6.74
N ALA A 49 -9.54 16.41 -5.89
CA ALA A 49 -8.08 16.51 -5.94
C ALA A 49 -7.49 15.81 -7.18
N ILE A 50 -8.03 14.65 -7.58
CA ILE A 50 -7.67 13.97 -8.84
C ILE A 50 -8.01 14.85 -10.04
N LYS A 51 -9.20 15.49 -10.04
CA LYS A 51 -9.57 16.41 -11.10
C LYS A 51 -8.57 17.57 -11.21
N THR A 52 -8.23 18.21 -10.08
CA THR A 52 -7.22 19.27 -10.05
C THR A 52 -5.86 18.78 -10.54
N MET A 53 -5.41 17.58 -10.13
CA MET A 53 -4.17 16.97 -10.60
C MET A 53 -4.13 16.85 -12.13
N ILE A 54 -5.22 16.36 -12.74
CA ILE A 54 -5.31 16.16 -14.19
C ILE A 54 -5.37 17.49 -14.96
N GLU A 55 -6.06 18.49 -14.41
CA GLU A 55 -6.22 19.81 -15.03
C GLU A 55 -5.00 20.72 -14.86
N THR A 56 -4.10 20.40 -13.92
CA THR A 56 -2.90 21.20 -13.64
C THR A 56 -1.88 21.06 -14.76
N PRO A 57 -1.49 22.15 -15.45
CA PRO A 57 -0.42 22.10 -16.44
C PRO A 57 0.94 21.79 -15.80
N GLY A 58 1.67 20.83 -16.37
CA GLY A 58 3.02 20.47 -15.92
C GLY A 58 3.06 19.28 -14.96
N PRO A 59 4.24 18.99 -14.35
CA PRO A 59 4.40 17.85 -13.47
C PRO A 59 3.68 18.07 -12.13
N VAL A 60 3.02 17.01 -11.66
CA VAL A 60 2.30 16.99 -10.38
C VAL A 60 2.78 15.81 -9.54
N ILE A 61 3.04 16.03 -8.25
CA ILE A 61 3.15 14.97 -7.24
C ILE A 61 1.85 14.96 -6.45
N PHE A 62 1.16 13.82 -6.46
CA PHE A 62 -0.08 13.61 -5.74
C PHE A 62 0.16 12.71 -4.51
N ASP A 63 0.14 13.31 -3.33
CA ASP A 63 0.26 12.62 -2.04
C ASP A 63 -1.14 12.17 -1.58
N CYS A 64 -1.50 10.94 -1.95
CA CYS A 64 -2.76 10.32 -1.54
C CYS A 64 -2.58 9.55 -0.23
N ARG A 65 -3.21 9.99 0.85
CA ARG A 65 -3.20 9.24 2.11
C ARG A 65 -4.18 8.07 2.04
N VAL A 66 -3.65 6.88 2.27
CA VAL A 66 -4.39 5.62 2.26
C VAL A 66 -4.21 4.90 3.59
N ASP A 67 -5.07 3.92 3.88
CA ASP A 67 -4.89 3.08 5.06
C ASP A 67 -3.57 2.28 4.95
N GLN A 68 -2.74 2.40 5.97
CA GLN A 68 -1.44 1.74 6.03
C GLN A 68 -1.54 0.25 6.34
N PHE A 69 -2.70 -0.27 6.75
CA PHE A 69 -2.93 -1.67 7.11
C PHE A 69 -3.60 -2.49 6.00
N GLU A 70 -3.93 -1.85 4.88
CA GLU A 70 -4.58 -2.55 3.77
C GLU A 70 -3.67 -3.57 3.09
N ASN A 71 -4.24 -4.71 2.68
CA ASN A 71 -3.55 -5.83 2.05
C ASN A 71 -4.02 -6.00 0.60
N CYS A 72 -3.16 -6.55 -0.25
CA CYS A 72 -3.49 -6.86 -1.64
C CYS A 72 -4.11 -8.26 -1.74
N TYR A 73 -5.34 -8.32 -2.28
CA TYR A 73 -6.09 -9.56 -2.54
C TYR A 73 -6.71 -9.53 -3.96
N PRO A 74 -7.01 -10.70 -4.56
CA PRO A 74 -6.73 -12.05 -4.07
C PRO A 74 -5.23 -12.37 -4.08
N MET A 75 -4.81 -13.28 -3.20
CA MET A 75 -3.40 -13.70 -3.09
C MET A 75 -3.31 -15.22 -3.14
N ILE A 76 -2.45 -15.76 -4.00
CA ILE A 76 -2.07 -17.18 -3.97
C ILE A 76 -0.84 -17.30 -3.07
N PRO A 77 -0.92 -18.02 -1.94
CA PRO A 77 0.24 -18.28 -1.09
C PRO A 77 1.37 -18.97 -1.84
N SER A 78 2.61 -18.74 -1.41
CA SER A 78 3.74 -19.47 -1.99
C SER A 78 3.55 -20.98 -1.81
N GLY A 79 3.73 -21.75 -2.88
CA GLY A 79 3.52 -23.20 -2.89
C GLY A 79 2.07 -23.67 -3.07
N ALA A 80 1.08 -22.76 -3.09
CA ALA A 80 -0.33 -23.12 -3.30
C ALA A 80 -0.71 -23.20 -4.79
N ALA A 81 -1.77 -23.95 -5.11
CA ALA A 81 -2.33 -24.03 -6.45
C ALA A 81 -3.09 -22.75 -6.84
N HIS A 82 -3.30 -22.53 -8.14
CA HIS A 82 -3.95 -21.30 -8.65
C HIS A 82 -5.39 -21.09 -8.15
N ASN A 83 -6.07 -22.17 -7.76
CA ASN A 83 -7.43 -22.15 -7.23
C ASN A 83 -7.49 -22.03 -5.69
N GLU A 84 -6.34 -22.00 -5.01
CA GLU A 84 -6.21 -21.89 -3.55
C GLU A 84 -5.89 -20.44 -3.15
N MET A 85 -6.79 -19.53 -3.52
CA MET A 85 -6.62 -18.09 -3.30
C MET A 85 -7.17 -17.66 -1.95
N ILE A 86 -6.46 -16.71 -1.33
CA ILE A 86 -6.93 -15.92 -0.21
C ILE A 86 -7.80 -14.78 -0.74
N LEU A 87 -9.01 -14.64 -0.22
CA LEU A 87 -9.92 -13.54 -0.53
C LEU A 87 -9.94 -12.50 0.61
N GLY A 88 -10.23 -11.24 0.29
CA GLY A 88 -10.16 -10.13 1.25
C GLY A 88 -11.22 -10.16 2.36
N ASP A 89 -12.33 -10.87 2.16
CA ASP A 89 -13.43 -10.97 3.13
C ASP A 89 -13.27 -12.17 4.09
N ASP A 90 -12.17 -12.91 4.02
CA ASP A 90 -11.97 -14.12 4.83
C ASP A 90 -11.47 -13.76 6.25
N PRO A 91 -12.32 -13.85 7.30
CA PRO A 91 -11.96 -13.44 8.65
C PRO A 91 -11.11 -14.47 9.38
N GLU A 92 -11.05 -15.71 8.89
CA GLU A 92 -10.11 -16.72 9.37
C GLU A 92 -8.81 -16.54 8.58
N GLY A 93 -7.98 -15.63 9.09
CA GLY A 93 -6.75 -15.15 8.47
C GLY A 93 -6.03 -16.24 7.71
N ALA A 94 -6.04 -16.12 6.38
CA ALA A 94 -5.47 -17.14 5.55
C ALA A 94 -3.99 -17.34 5.88
N SER A 95 -3.72 -18.51 6.43
CA SER A 95 -2.38 -18.90 6.86
C SER A 95 -1.64 -19.49 5.68
N VAL A 96 -0.46 -18.97 5.43
CA VAL A 96 0.48 -19.64 4.53
C VAL A 96 1.04 -20.86 5.24
N SER A 97 1.09 -22.00 4.54
CA SER A 97 1.66 -23.24 5.08
C SER A 97 3.13 -23.06 5.48
N GLU A 98 3.65 -23.88 6.40
CA GLU A 98 5.08 -23.82 6.77
C GLU A 98 6.00 -24.03 5.58
N GLU A 99 5.64 -24.94 4.67
CA GLU A 99 6.34 -25.14 3.40
C GLU A 99 6.31 -23.86 2.54
N GLY A 100 5.17 -23.19 2.47
CA GLY A 100 5.02 -21.91 1.77
C GLY A 100 5.84 -20.79 2.41
N LYS A 101 5.95 -20.76 3.74
CA LYS A 101 6.81 -19.79 4.46
C LYS A 101 8.29 -19.96 4.11
N MET A 102 8.75 -21.18 3.84
CA MET A 102 10.16 -21.45 3.50
C MET A 102 10.54 -21.04 2.07
N LEU A 103 9.56 -20.73 1.21
CA LEU A 103 9.78 -20.36 -0.19
C LEU A 103 10.00 -18.85 -0.41
N VAL A 104 9.93 -18.03 0.64
CA VAL A 104 9.92 -16.56 0.56
C VAL A 104 10.97 -15.94 1.47
#